data_AF-A0A7V3XBE8-F1
#
_entry.id   AF-A0A7V3XBE8-F1
#
_cell.length_a   1.000
_cell.length_b   1.000
_cell.length_c   1.000
_cell.angle_alpha   90.00
_cell.angle_beta   90.00
_cell.angle_gamma   90.00
#
_symmetry.space_group_name_H-M   'P 1'
#
loop_
_entity.id
_entity.type
_entity.pdbx_description
1 polymer ?
#
loop_
_entity_poly.entity_id
_entity_poly.type
_entity_poly.pdbx_seq_one_letter_code
_entity_poly.pdbx_strand_id
1 'polypeptide(L)'
;MAKPFIENCYLKHINYDHRSKHIESLYADLKNTPPLPLLQTEPVLNESAASYADYCSRTGTVGHTNTMERWRAIKQKLGNIKFGENCSYVPTRFNNGLFHLISLLIDDDSPVDYGHRKAILYKSYQFIGVGIRPFPSNRQVLVQHFSLKEYLSN
;
A
#
# COMPACT_ATOMS: atom_id res chain seq x y z
N MET A 1 19.34 2.61 -8.83
CA MET A 1 18.64 3.88 -8.52
C MET A 1 17.87 3.86 -7.21
N ALA A 2 17.26 2.74 -6.76
CA ALA A 2 16.47 2.68 -5.52
C ALA A 2 17.27 2.81 -4.20
N LYS A 3 18.47 2.22 -4.12
CA LYS A 3 19.29 2.18 -2.90
C LYS A 3 19.65 3.56 -2.32
N PRO A 4 20.21 4.51 -3.10
CA PRO A 4 20.50 5.86 -2.58
C PRO A 4 19.26 6.60 -2.07
N PHE A 5 18.09 6.33 -2.64
CA PHE A 5 16.86 7.01 -2.26
C PHE A 5 16.29 6.48 -0.94
N ILE A 6 16.22 5.15 -0.79
CA ILE A 6 15.75 4.51 0.46
C ILE A 6 16.70 4.88 1.62
N GLU A 7 18.01 4.86 1.38
CA GLU A 7 19.00 5.20 2.41
C GLU A 7 18.96 6.68 2.80
N ASN A 8 18.92 7.60 1.83
CA ASN A 8 19.06 9.03 2.12
C ASN A 8 17.76 9.71 2.52
N CYS A 9 16.61 9.28 2.00
CA CYS A 9 15.33 9.95 2.23
C CYS A 9 14.45 9.28 3.30
N TYR A 10 14.72 8.02 3.65
CA TYR A 10 13.91 7.28 4.61
C TYR A 10 14.74 6.85 5.82
N LEU A 11 15.72 5.96 5.64
CA LEU A 11 16.43 5.31 6.75
C LEU A 11 17.18 6.31 7.66
N LYS A 12 17.80 7.35 7.08
CA LYS A 12 18.41 8.44 7.86
C LYS A 12 17.42 9.21 8.75
N HIS A 13 16.16 9.34 8.35
CA HIS A 13 15.15 10.09 9.09
C HIS A 13 14.49 9.30 10.21
N ILE A 14 14.61 7.97 10.18
CA ILE A 14 14.00 7.08 11.18
C ILE A 14 15.01 6.34 12.05
N ASN A 15 16.31 6.59 11.85
CA ASN A 15 17.40 5.90 12.54
C ASN A 15 17.25 4.38 12.52
N TYR A 16 16.81 3.85 11.38
CA TYR A 16 16.50 2.44 11.20
C TYR A 16 17.74 1.68 10.78
N ASP A 17 17.96 0.47 11.33
CA ASP A 17 19.16 -0.30 11.01
C ASP A 17 19.17 -0.68 9.53
N HIS A 18 20.06 -0.06 8.78
CA HIS A 18 20.28 -0.29 7.35
C HIS A 18 20.70 -1.73 7.04
N ARG A 19 21.09 -2.53 8.05
CA ARG A 19 21.46 -3.96 7.95
C ARG A 19 20.31 -4.90 8.29
N SER A 20 19.09 -4.38 8.40
CA SER A 20 17.90 -5.20 8.55
C SER A 20 17.76 -6.17 7.36
N LYS A 21 17.51 -7.45 7.66
CA LYS A 21 17.20 -8.49 6.66
C LYS A 21 16.05 -8.09 5.72
N HIS A 22 15.14 -7.22 6.17
CA HIS A 22 14.01 -6.73 5.39
C HIS A 22 14.45 -5.73 4.30
N ILE A 23 15.48 -4.92 4.59
CA ILE A 23 16.07 -3.98 3.63
C ILE A 23 16.88 -4.72 2.58
N GLU A 24 17.70 -5.69 3.01
CA GLU A 24 18.49 -6.51 2.10
C GLU A 24 17.57 -7.32 1.16
N SER A 25 16.50 -7.92 1.70
CA SER A 25 15.52 -8.63 0.88
C SER A 25 14.76 -7.69 -0.07
N LEU A 26 14.41 -6.47 0.37
CA LEU A 26 13.79 -5.48 -0.51
C LEU A 26 14.71 -5.12 -1.67
N TYR A 27 16.00 -4.92 -1.43
CA TYR A 27 16.93 -4.64 -2.52
C TYR A 27 17.06 -5.80 -3.51
N ALA A 28 17.04 -7.04 -3.02
CA ALA A 28 17.02 -8.22 -3.89
C ALA A 28 15.74 -8.24 -4.74
N ASP A 29 14.57 -8.02 -4.13
CA ASP A 29 13.29 -7.98 -4.84
C ASP A 29 13.27 -6.87 -5.89
N LEU A 30 13.66 -5.64 -5.53
CA LEU A 30 13.69 -4.50 -6.46
C LEU A 30 14.69 -4.69 -7.60
N LYS A 31 15.81 -5.37 -7.37
CA LYS A 31 16.79 -5.69 -8.41
C LYS A 31 16.25 -6.71 -9.41
N ASN A 32 15.45 -7.66 -8.94
CA ASN A 32 14.92 -8.76 -9.74
C ASN A 32 13.52 -8.47 -10.31
N THR A 33 12.87 -7.39 -9.86
CA THR A 33 11.55 -6.98 -10.34
C THR A 33 11.67 -6.40 -11.75
N PRO A 34 10.97 -6.95 -12.76
CA PRO A 34 10.94 -6.36 -14.09
C PRO A 34 10.22 -5.00 -14.06
N PRO A 35 10.40 -4.15 -15.08
CA PRO A 35 9.63 -2.92 -15.21
C PRO A 35 8.13 -3.18 -15.05
N LEU A 36 7.51 -2.49 -14.11
CA LEU A 36 6.08 -2.60 -13.83
C LEU A 36 5.30 -1.61 -14.68
N PRO A 37 4.08 -1.96 -15.14
CA PRO A 37 3.22 -0.99 -15.81
C PRO A 37 2.84 0.13 -14.84
N LEU A 38 2.62 1.33 -15.38
CA LEU A 38 2.08 2.44 -14.59
C LEU A 38 0.64 2.12 -14.20
N LEU A 39 0.35 2.23 -12.91
CA LEU A 39 -1.02 2.12 -12.41
C LEU A 39 -1.80 3.38 -12.78
N GLN A 40 -3.03 3.18 -13.24
CA GLN A 40 -3.99 4.26 -13.48
C GLN A 40 -4.84 4.49 -12.25
N THR A 41 -5.12 5.75 -11.92
CA THR A 41 -6.08 6.05 -10.85
C THR A 41 -7.48 5.65 -11.28
N GLU A 42 -8.23 5.00 -10.39
CA GLU A 42 -9.62 4.64 -10.65
C GLU A 42 -10.53 5.33 -9.60
N PRO A 43 -11.55 6.12 -10.02
CA PRO A 43 -12.38 6.91 -9.12
C PRO A 43 -13.12 6.13 -8.02
N VAL A 44 -13.69 4.96 -8.33
CA VAL A 44 -14.37 4.10 -7.36
C VAL A 44 -13.40 3.55 -6.31
N LEU A 45 -12.19 3.15 -6.73
CA LEU A 45 -11.14 2.74 -5.80
C LEU A 45 -10.68 3.91 -4.92
N ASN A 46 -10.50 5.11 -5.49
CA ASN A 46 -10.13 6.30 -4.73
C ASN A 46 -11.19 6.65 -3.68
N GLU A 47 -12.48 6.63 -4.07
CA GLU A 47 -13.60 6.86 -3.15
C GLU A 47 -13.59 5.83 -2.01
N SER A 48 -13.43 4.54 -2.34
CA SER A 48 -13.41 3.48 -1.34
C SER A 48 -12.21 3.56 -0.39
N ALA A 49 -11.01 3.79 -0.92
CA ALA A 49 -9.80 3.93 -0.13
C ALA A 49 -9.88 5.16 0.80
N ALA A 50 -10.37 6.29 0.30
CA ALA A 50 -10.60 7.49 1.09
C ALA A 50 -11.63 7.25 2.21
N SER A 51 -12.77 6.64 1.87
CA SER A 51 -13.81 6.31 2.86
C SER A 51 -13.31 5.35 3.93
N TYR A 52 -12.47 4.37 3.57
CA TYR A 52 -11.92 3.44 4.55
C TYR A 52 -10.85 4.10 5.43
N ALA A 53 -10.01 4.97 4.85
CA ALA A 53 -9.09 5.79 5.63
C ALA A 53 -9.84 6.70 6.63
N ASP A 54 -10.97 7.29 6.22
CA ASP A 54 -11.85 8.08 7.10
C ASP A 54 -12.44 7.23 8.23
N TYR A 55 -12.91 6.02 7.93
CA TYR A 55 -13.39 5.08 8.94
C TYR A 55 -12.28 4.78 9.97
N CYS A 56 -11.10 4.35 9.51
CA CYS A 56 -9.94 4.08 10.36
C CYS A 56 -9.55 5.29 11.20
N SER A 57 -9.50 6.49 10.61
CA SER A 57 -9.22 7.76 11.31
C SER A 57 -10.17 8.00 12.48
N ARG A 58 -11.47 7.75 12.30
CA ARG A 58 -12.49 8.02 13.32
C ARG A 58 -12.53 6.96 14.43
N THR A 59 -12.31 5.69 14.08
CA THR A 59 -12.50 4.57 15.01
C THR A 59 -11.19 4.09 15.65
N GLY A 60 -10.04 4.48 15.10
CA GLY A 60 -8.74 3.91 15.46
C GLY A 60 -8.55 2.47 14.96
N THR A 61 -9.38 2.01 14.03
CA THR A 61 -9.28 0.66 13.47
C THR A 61 -7.99 0.47 12.67
N VAL A 62 -7.33 -0.67 12.87
CA VAL A 62 -6.10 -1.07 12.17
C VAL A 62 -6.37 -2.30 11.30
N GLY A 63 -5.78 -2.35 10.10
CA GLY A 63 -5.79 -3.53 9.22
C GLY A 63 -7.01 -3.60 8.28
N HIS A 64 -7.41 -4.83 7.96
CA HIS A 64 -8.37 -5.15 6.89
C HIS A 64 -9.77 -5.55 7.42
N THR A 65 -10.45 -4.67 8.15
CA THR A 65 -11.83 -4.93 8.62
C THR A 65 -12.83 -4.84 7.47
N ASN A 66 -13.96 -5.56 7.48
CA ASN A 66 -15.05 -5.48 6.47
C ASN A 66 -14.62 -5.52 4.98
N THR A 67 -13.46 -6.10 4.69
CA THR A 67 -12.83 -6.08 3.37
C THR A 67 -13.71 -6.69 2.28
N MET A 68 -14.29 -7.86 2.55
CA MET A 68 -15.15 -8.54 1.57
C MET A 68 -16.40 -7.74 1.21
N GLU A 69 -16.97 -7.00 2.16
CA GLU A 69 -18.14 -6.15 1.91
C GLU A 69 -17.76 -4.94 1.03
N ARG A 70 -16.66 -4.26 1.35
CA ARG A 70 -16.15 -3.16 0.53
C ARG A 70 -15.87 -3.60 -0.90
N TRP A 71 -15.19 -4.73 -1.09
CA TRP A 71 -14.87 -5.22 -2.43
C TRP A 71 -16.11 -5.72 -3.20
N ARG A 72 -17.16 -6.21 -2.52
CA ARG A 72 -18.45 -6.47 -3.19
C ARG A 72 -19.06 -5.18 -3.76
N ALA A 73 -19.07 -4.10 -2.98
CA ALA A 73 -19.58 -2.80 -3.46
C ALA A 73 -18.74 -2.25 -4.63
N ILE A 74 -17.42 -2.40 -4.59
CA ILE A 74 -16.54 -2.03 -5.71
C ILE A 74 -16.84 -2.89 -6.95
N LYS A 75 -16.98 -4.21 -6.80
CA LYS A 75 -17.29 -5.13 -7.91
C LYS A 75 -18.63 -4.84 -8.58
N GLN A 76 -19.62 -4.37 -7.83
CA GLN A 76 -20.90 -3.93 -8.40
C GLN A 76 -20.73 -2.74 -9.36
N LYS A 77 -19.76 -1.86 -9.11
CA LYS A 77 -19.47 -0.68 -9.93
C LYS A 77 -18.47 -0.98 -11.07
N LEU A 78 -17.46 -1.81 -10.82
CA LEU A 78 -16.35 -2.05 -11.75
C LEU A 78 -16.42 -3.37 -12.52
N GLY A 79 -17.39 -4.23 -12.20
CA GLY A 79 -17.47 -5.60 -12.72
C GLY A 79 -16.50 -6.54 -12.02
N ASN A 80 -16.21 -7.67 -12.66
CA ASN A 80 -15.33 -8.66 -12.06
C ASN A 80 -13.85 -8.19 -12.07
N ILE A 81 -13.24 -8.17 -10.89
CA ILE A 81 -11.88 -7.72 -10.66
C ILE A 81 -11.17 -8.63 -9.65
N LYS A 82 -9.85 -8.77 -9.79
CA LYS A 82 -8.98 -9.15 -8.66
C LYS A 82 -8.54 -7.88 -7.94
N PHE A 83 -8.29 -7.99 -6.64
CA PHE A 83 -8.00 -6.85 -5.80
C PHE A 83 -6.82 -7.10 -4.86
N GLY A 84 -6.28 -6.02 -4.32
CA GLY A 84 -5.30 -6.01 -3.23
C GLY A 84 -5.52 -4.78 -2.36
N GLU A 85 -5.23 -4.89 -1.06
CA GLU A 85 -5.33 -3.77 -0.12
C GLU A 85 -4.04 -3.70 0.71
N ASN A 86 -3.47 -2.51 0.84
CA ASN A 86 -2.43 -2.22 1.82
C ASN A 86 -2.90 -1.13 2.77
N CYS A 87 -2.53 -1.25 4.04
CA CYS A 87 -2.77 -0.23 5.06
C CYS A 87 -1.46 0.11 5.77
N SER A 88 -1.13 1.39 5.89
CA SER A 88 0.10 1.85 6.55
C SER A 88 -0.23 2.90 7.61
N TYR A 89 0.42 2.81 8.78
CA TYR A 89 0.17 3.67 9.93
C TYR A 89 1.47 4.32 10.43
N VAL A 90 1.80 5.51 9.92
CA VAL A 90 3.10 6.14 10.17
C VAL A 90 2.95 7.42 11.02
N PRO A 91 3.97 7.84 11.78
CA PRO A 91 3.93 9.10 12.53
C PRO A 91 3.69 10.33 11.63
N THR A 92 2.85 11.28 12.08
CA THR A 92 2.51 12.52 11.35
C THR A 92 3.72 13.41 11.06
N ARG A 93 4.80 13.30 11.85
CA ARG A 93 6.06 14.02 11.57
C ARG A 93 6.68 13.64 10.22
N PHE A 94 6.26 12.52 9.63
CA PHE A 94 6.71 12.04 8.32
C PHE A 94 5.62 12.22 7.25
N ASN A 95 4.83 13.31 7.31
CA ASN A 95 3.68 13.61 6.45
C ASN A 95 3.98 13.66 4.95
N ASN A 96 4.23 12.49 4.37
CA ASN A 96 4.62 12.28 2.99
C ASN A 96 4.17 10.86 2.57
N GLY A 97 3.37 10.77 1.49
CA GLY A 97 2.93 9.49 0.93
C GLY A 97 4.09 8.56 0.55
N LEU A 98 5.25 9.13 0.23
CA LEU A 98 6.47 8.36 -0.01
C LEU A 98 6.93 7.57 1.21
N PHE A 99 6.79 8.13 2.41
CA PHE A 99 7.19 7.47 3.64
C PHE A 99 6.33 6.23 3.89
N HIS A 100 5.02 6.34 3.68
CA HIS A 100 4.12 5.18 3.69
C HIS A 100 4.53 4.13 2.66
N LEU A 101 4.82 4.54 1.42
CA LEU A 101 5.21 3.61 0.36
C LEU A 101 6.49 2.85 0.72
N ILE A 102 7.53 3.53 1.21
CA ILE A 102 8.78 2.88 1.59
C ILE A 102 8.55 1.96 2.80
N SER A 103 7.76 2.38 3.79
CA SER A 103 7.39 1.52 4.93
C SER A 103 6.76 0.20 4.45
N LEU A 104 5.77 0.28 3.55
CA LEU A 104 5.08 -0.89 2.99
C LEU A 104 5.98 -1.75 2.09
N LEU A 105 7.00 -1.16 1.45
CA LEU A 105 8.00 -1.90 0.69
C LEU A 105 8.99 -2.62 1.61
N ILE A 106 9.44 -1.98 2.69
CA ILE A 106 10.31 -2.63 3.68
C ILE A 106 9.56 -3.78 4.32
N ASP A 107 8.31 -3.54 4.71
CA ASP A 107 7.36 -4.53 5.18
C ASP A 107 7.88 -5.32 6.39
N ASP A 108 8.42 -4.60 7.37
CA ASP A 108 8.97 -5.15 8.60
C ASP A 108 7.92 -5.30 9.71
N ASP A 109 6.76 -4.67 9.55
CA ASP A 109 5.60 -4.77 10.44
C ASP A 109 4.56 -5.80 9.96
N SER A 110 4.72 -6.38 8.77
CA SER A 110 3.79 -7.39 8.26
C SER A 110 3.97 -8.74 8.94
N PRO A 111 2.87 -9.34 9.43
CA PRO A 111 2.89 -10.66 10.04
C PRO A 111 3.06 -11.79 9.02
N VAL A 112 2.95 -11.51 7.71
CA VAL A 112 2.89 -12.54 6.65
C VAL A 112 3.76 -12.16 5.47
N ASP A 113 4.92 -12.83 5.36
CA ASP A 113 5.73 -13.04 4.15
C ASP A 113 5.71 -11.88 3.13
N TYR A 114 6.01 -10.67 3.59
CA TYR A 114 6.11 -9.46 2.77
C TYR A 114 4.86 -9.16 1.92
N GLY A 115 3.66 -9.40 2.46
CA GLY A 115 2.39 -9.25 1.76
C GLY A 115 2.17 -7.86 1.15
N HIS A 116 2.55 -6.77 1.84
CA HIS A 116 2.35 -5.42 1.32
C HIS A 116 3.27 -5.15 0.12
N ARG A 117 4.54 -5.56 0.24
CA ARG A 117 5.53 -5.48 -0.84
C ARG A 117 5.07 -6.25 -2.06
N LYS A 118 4.58 -7.48 -1.87
CA LYS A 118 4.06 -8.32 -2.95
C LYS A 118 2.89 -7.67 -3.68
N ALA A 119 1.97 -7.01 -2.96
CA ALA A 119 0.88 -6.27 -3.57
C ALA A 119 1.39 -5.08 -4.41
N ILE A 120 2.35 -4.30 -3.89
CA ILE A 120 2.92 -3.15 -4.61
C ILE A 120 3.67 -3.59 -5.87
N LEU A 121 4.40 -4.70 -5.80
CA LEU A 121 5.22 -5.20 -6.92
C LEU A 121 4.46 -6.16 -7.83
N TYR A 122 3.14 -6.33 -7.65
CA TYR A 122 2.35 -7.25 -8.46
C TYR A 122 2.08 -6.68 -9.86
N LYS A 123 2.80 -7.23 -10.85
CA LYS A 123 2.81 -6.74 -12.25
C LYS A 123 1.45 -6.66 -12.95
N SER A 124 0.45 -7.40 -12.48
CA SER A 124 -0.84 -7.50 -13.18
C SER A 124 -1.85 -6.47 -12.71
N TYR A 125 -1.60 -5.75 -11.60
CA TYR A 125 -2.47 -4.63 -11.23
C TYR A 125 -2.39 -3.53 -12.29
N GLN A 126 -3.55 -2.96 -12.59
CA GLN A 126 -3.73 -1.92 -13.61
C GLN A 126 -4.21 -0.62 -12.98
N PHE A 127 -4.96 -0.72 -11.89
CA PHE A 127 -5.64 0.40 -11.25
C PHE A 127 -5.24 0.54 -9.79
N ILE A 128 -5.25 1.78 -9.31
CA ILE A 128 -5.03 2.12 -7.91
C ILE A 128 -6.03 3.16 -7.41
N GLY A 129 -6.46 2.99 -6.16
CA GLY A 129 -7.09 4.02 -5.34
C GLY A 129 -6.26 4.29 -4.09
N VAL A 130 -6.15 5.54 -3.67
CA VAL A 130 -5.38 5.92 -2.47
C VAL A 130 -6.18 6.85 -1.57
N GLY A 131 -6.23 6.52 -0.28
CA GLY A 131 -6.79 7.35 0.78
C GLY A 131 -5.75 7.64 1.85
N ILE A 132 -5.61 8.90 2.25
CA ILE A 132 -4.74 9.30 3.37
C ILE A 132 -5.54 10.16 4.34
N ARG A 133 -5.48 9.84 5.63
CA ARG A 133 -6.12 10.61 6.71
C ARG A 133 -5.25 10.69 7.94
N PRO A 134 -5.43 11.73 8.80
CA PRO A 134 -4.94 11.68 10.17
C PRO A 134 -5.41 10.40 10.88
N PHE A 135 -4.68 9.96 11.90
CA PHE A 135 -5.00 8.77 12.67
C PHE A 135 -4.64 8.99 14.15
N PRO A 136 -5.31 8.33 15.10
CA PRO A 136 -5.01 8.50 16.52
C PRO A 136 -3.53 8.31 16.88
N SER A 137 -3.11 9.00 17.94
CA SER A 137 -1.74 9.00 18.48
C SER A 137 -0.69 9.61 17.55
N ASN A 138 -1.00 10.77 16.95
CA ASN A 138 -0.10 11.50 16.05
C ASN A 138 0.42 10.63 14.90
N ARG A 139 -0.48 9.87 14.28
CA ARG A 139 -0.19 9.06 13.10
C ARG A 139 -1.03 9.49 11.92
N GLN A 140 -0.72 8.92 10.76
CA GLN A 140 -1.54 8.96 9.56
C GLN A 140 -1.82 7.54 9.13
N VAL A 141 -3.02 7.33 8.59
CA VAL A 141 -3.37 6.10 7.89
C VAL A 141 -3.31 6.36 6.39
N LEU A 142 -2.64 5.47 5.66
CA LEU A 142 -2.71 5.38 4.21
C LEU A 142 -3.34 4.05 3.84
N VAL A 143 -4.31 4.08 2.93
CA VAL A 143 -4.95 2.91 2.33
C VAL A 143 -4.63 2.91 0.83
N GLN A 144 -4.11 1.79 0.32
CA GLN A 144 -3.97 1.54 -1.12
C GLN A 144 -4.95 0.43 -1.50
N HIS A 145 -5.75 0.67 -2.52
CA HIS A 145 -6.60 -0.31 -3.19
C HIS A 145 -6.07 -0.56 -4.58
N PHE A 146 -5.68 -1.79 -4.88
CA PHE A 146 -5.21 -2.20 -6.20
C PHE A 146 -6.28 -3.03 -6.89
N SER A 147 -6.40 -2.94 -8.21
CA SER A 147 -7.22 -3.87 -8.97
C SER A 147 -6.70 -4.18 -10.37
N LEU A 148 -7.20 -5.29 -10.91
CA LEU A 148 -7.07 -5.67 -12.31
C LEU A 148 -8.40 -6.24 -12.80
N LYS A 149 -8.77 -5.93 -14.05
CA LYS A 149 -9.99 -6.46 -14.66
C LYS A 149 -9.83 -7.94 -14.96
N GLU A 150 -10.81 -8.74 -14.54
CA GLU A 150 -10.91 -10.13 -14.96
C GLU A 150 -11.82 -10.18 -16.18
N TYR A 151 -11.23 -10.39 -17.35
CA TYR A 151 -11.99 -10.83 -18.50
C TYR A 151 -12.38 -12.29 -18.27
N LEU A 152 -13.67 -12.58 -18.30
CA LEU A 152 -14.11 -13.96 -18.43
C LEU A 152 -13.56 -14.46 -19.77
N SER A 153 -12.71 -15.48 -19.72
CA SER A 153 -12.38 -16.27 -20.91
C SER A 153 -13.69 -16.92 -21.36
N ASN A 154 -14.21 -16.47 -22.50
CA ASN A 154 -15.35 -17.08 -23.18
C ASN A 154 -15.04 -18.54 -23.54
#